data_AF-A0AAX3PA47-F1
#
_entry.id   AF-A0AAX3PA47-F1
#
_cell.length_a   1.000
_cell.length_b   1.000
_cell.length_c   1.000
_cell.angle_alpha   90.00
_cell.angle_beta   90.00
_cell.angle_gamma   90.00
#
_symmetry.space_group_name_H-M   'P 1'
#
loop_
_entity.id
_entity.type
_entity.pdbx_description
1 polymer ?
#
loop_
_entity_poly.entity_id
_entity_poly.type
_entity_poly.pdbx_seq_one_letter_code
_entity_poly.pdbx_strand_id
1 'polypeptide(L)'
;MLFYMMRRTIRGVFGLTSTWLTGSAVLCVVIVAINALVWDHMPEPFNGAAALASAGVDLLLAFVAGYIFYVITSVYPEYKKLQTIYFTVMKNELIDVAHAYADLISDLVLDGKHIDALDTFERFGSKSGQHLLVEATKDKSITGEIDILDHTTWLEYLTKVSNKERHSIEKMLRFDMEIELEIKILLVDLLHSNYIQTLNDLNRLNDKKRNRPFMTIIYRFHQHLGLLLTLQNHIMNVSVGKRL
;
A
#
# COMPACT_ATOMS: atom_id res chain seq x y z
N MET A 1 15.88 5.56 18.01
CA MET A 1 14.78 4.67 17.56
C MET A 1 13.42 5.12 18.11
N LEU A 2 13.29 5.36 19.42
CA LEU A 2 12.03 5.71 20.09
C LEU A 2 11.39 7.04 19.62
N PHE A 3 12.19 8.11 19.50
CA PHE A 3 11.73 9.39 18.96
C PHE A 3 11.24 9.32 17.50
N TYR A 4 11.86 8.47 16.69
CA TYR A 4 11.44 8.26 15.31
C TYR A 4 10.08 7.55 15.24
N MET A 5 9.89 6.50 16.06
CA MET A 5 8.61 5.80 16.17
C MET A 5 7.50 6.73 16.68
N MET A 6 7.78 7.48 17.75
CA MET A 6 6.83 8.42 18.33
C MET A 6 6.41 9.52 17.33
N ARG A 7 7.38 10.15 16.65
CA ARG A 7 7.10 11.15 15.62
C ARG A 7 6.28 10.59 14.47
N ARG A 8 6.55 9.36 14.06
CA ARG A 8 5.81 8.69 12.99
C ARG A 8 4.38 8.34 13.38
N THR A 9 4.17 7.82 14.60
CA THR A 9 2.84 7.54 15.13
C THR A 9 2.03 8.84 15.27
N ILE A 10 2.62 9.89 15.82
CA ILE A 10 1.99 11.21 15.91
C ILE A 10 1.57 11.71 14.52
N ARG A 11 2.48 11.67 13.55
CA ARG A 11 2.19 12.11 12.17
C ARG A 11 1.04 11.31 11.56
N GLY A 12 1.04 9.99 11.73
CA GLY A 12 0.00 9.12 11.16
C GLY A 12 -1.37 9.28 11.85
N VAL A 13 -1.40 9.47 13.16
CA VAL A 13 -2.64 9.77 13.90
C VAL A 13 -3.23 11.11 13.43
N PHE A 14 -2.40 12.14 13.30
CA PHE A 14 -2.87 13.45 12.81
C PHE A 14 -3.17 13.48 11.31
N GLY A 15 -2.62 12.56 10.51
CA GLY A 15 -2.98 12.37 9.10
C GLY A 15 -4.44 11.95 8.93
N LEU A 16 -4.95 11.13 9.85
CA LEU A 16 -6.35 10.69 9.88
C LEU A 16 -7.31 11.73 10.46
N THR A 17 -6.80 12.76 11.14
CA THR A 17 -7.65 13.85 11.65
C THR A 17 -7.87 14.94 10.61
N SER A 18 -9.06 15.54 10.61
CA SER A 18 -9.31 16.74 9.81
C SER A 18 -8.33 17.86 10.18
N THR A 19 -7.67 18.42 9.17
CA THR A 19 -6.72 19.54 9.33
C THR A 19 -7.37 20.76 9.95
N TRP A 20 -8.65 21.00 9.64
CA TRP A 20 -9.45 22.08 10.22
C TRP A 20 -9.72 21.86 11.71
N LEU A 21 -10.11 20.64 12.10
CA LEU A 21 -10.38 20.30 13.51
C LEU A 21 -9.12 20.48 14.36
N THR A 22 -8.00 19.97 13.85
CA THR A 22 -6.69 20.08 14.50
C THR A 22 -6.22 21.53 14.57
N GLY A 23 -6.38 22.30 13.50
CA GLY A 23 -6.07 23.74 13.47
C GLY A 23 -6.87 24.53 14.50
N SER A 24 -8.18 24.26 14.60
CA SER A 24 -9.05 24.88 15.60
C SER A 24 -8.65 24.52 17.03
N ALA A 25 -8.28 23.27 17.31
CA ALA A 25 -7.80 22.86 18.63
C ALA A 25 -6.48 23.56 19.01
N VAL A 26 -5.53 23.68 18.07
CA VAL A 26 -4.29 24.45 18.28
C VAL A 26 -4.58 25.92 18.55
N LEU A 27 -5.51 26.53 17.79
CA LEU A 27 -5.93 27.91 18.01
C LEU A 27 -6.54 28.09 19.41
N CYS A 28 -7.36 27.15 19.87
CA CYS A 28 -7.93 27.17 21.22
C CYS A 28 -6.83 27.16 22.29
N VAL A 29 -5.83 26.29 22.15
CA VAL A 29 -4.67 26.24 23.07
C VAL A 29 -3.90 27.57 23.06
N VAL A 30 -3.70 28.17 21.89
CA VAL A 30 -3.03 29.47 21.77
C VAL A 30 -3.81 30.58 22.46
N ILE A 31 -5.14 30.62 22.29
CA ILE A 31 -6.01 31.61 22.96
C ILE A 31 -5.95 31.44 24.48
N VAL A 32 -6.04 30.20 24.98
CA VAL A 32 -5.92 29.90 26.42
C VAL A 32 -4.56 30.35 26.97
N ALA A 33 -3.47 30.10 26.23
CA ALA A 33 -2.13 30.51 26.63
C ALA A 33 -1.97 32.04 26.64
N ILE A 34 -2.51 32.74 25.65
CA ILE A 34 -2.49 34.22 25.62
C ILE A 34 -3.30 34.77 26.80
N ASN A 35 -4.47 34.20 27.08
CA ASN A 35 -5.30 34.63 28.21
C ASN A 35 -4.54 34.50 29.54
N ALA A 36 -3.93 33.34 29.79
CA ALA A 36 -3.16 33.07 31.00
C ALA A 36 -1.90 33.94 31.15
N LEU A 37 -1.23 34.29 30.04
CA LEU A 37 0.03 35.05 30.09
C LEU A 37 -0.15 36.57 30.09
N VAL A 38 -1.19 37.07 29.41
CA VAL A 38 -1.36 38.50 29.14
C VAL A 38 -2.56 39.08 29.88
N TRP A 39 -3.67 38.35 29.94
CA TRP A 39 -4.96 38.92 30.34
C TRP A 39 -5.23 38.83 31.84
N ASP A 40 -4.70 37.81 32.51
CA ASP A 40 -4.83 37.67 33.98
C ASP A 40 -4.24 38.85 34.76
N HIS A 41 -3.42 39.69 34.12
CA HIS A 41 -2.73 40.82 34.73
C HIS A 41 -3.29 42.20 34.29
N MET A 42 -4.32 42.23 33.43
CA MET A 42 -4.90 43.49 32.93
C MET A 42 -6.12 43.94 33.75
N PRO A 43 -6.31 45.27 33.94
CA PRO A 43 -7.49 45.80 34.60
C PRO A 43 -8.76 45.50 33.80
N GLU A 44 -9.85 45.15 34.51
CA GLU A 44 -11.11 44.76 33.88
C GLU A 44 -11.67 45.90 33.01
N PRO A 45 -11.96 45.64 31.71
CA PRO A 45 -12.52 46.66 30.83
C PRO A 45 -13.98 47.00 31.15
N PHE A 46 -14.70 46.10 31.82
CA PHE A 46 -16.06 46.30 32.35
C PHE A 46 -16.34 45.28 33.45
N ASN A 47 -17.22 45.62 34.40
CA ASN A 47 -17.60 44.72 35.49
C ASN A 47 -18.14 43.39 34.95
N GLY A 48 -17.50 42.28 35.33
CA GLY A 48 -17.89 40.93 34.90
C GLY A 48 -17.21 40.44 33.61
N ALA A 49 -16.34 41.23 32.99
CA ALA A 49 -15.52 40.80 31.86
C ALA A 49 -14.64 39.58 32.21
N ALA A 50 -14.08 39.55 33.42
CA ALA A 50 -13.27 38.44 33.89
C ALA A 50 -14.08 37.13 34.02
N ALA A 51 -15.32 37.20 34.50
CA ALA A 51 -16.20 36.04 34.62
C ALA A 51 -16.59 35.48 33.24
N LEU A 52 -16.87 36.37 32.27
CA LEU A 52 -17.15 35.97 30.89
C LEU A 52 -15.91 35.36 30.22
N ALA A 53 -14.74 35.96 30.42
CA ALA A 53 -13.47 35.44 29.89
C ALA A 53 -13.14 34.06 30.48
N SER A 54 -13.33 33.88 31.79
CA SER A 54 -13.17 32.58 32.46
C SER A 54 -14.09 31.52 31.87
N ALA A 55 -15.39 31.82 31.71
CA ALA A 55 -16.34 30.89 31.11
C ALA A 55 -15.99 30.54 29.64
N GLY A 56 -15.47 31.52 28.88
CA GLY A 56 -14.96 31.29 27.52
C GLY A 56 -13.73 30.38 27.49
N VAL A 57 -12.78 30.59 28.41
CA VAL A 57 -11.59 29.74 28.56
C VAL A 57 -11.97 28.32 28.97
N ASP A 58 -12.90 28.14 29.90
CA ASP A 58 -13.40 26.82 30.31
C ASP A 58 -14.05 26.08 29.14
N LEU A 59 -14.78 26.79 28.28
CA LEU A 59 -15.38 26.22 27.07
C LEU A 59 -14.31 25.81 26.04
N LEU A 60 -13.25 26.61 25.87
CA LEU A 60 -12.11 26.26 25.02
C LEU A 60 -11.34 25.05 25.58
N LEU A 61 -11.12 24.99 26.89
CA LEU A 61 -10.51 23.84 27.55
C LEU A 61 -11.36 22.57 27.41
N ALA A 62 -12.68 22.68 27.55
CA ALA A 62 -13.60 21.58 27.31
C ALA A 62 -13.55 21.09 25.86
N PHE A 63 -13.46 22.01 24.89
CA PHE A 63 -13.27 21.66 23.48
C PHE A 63 -11.95 20.92 23.24
N VAL A 64 -10.84 21.43 23.80
CA VAL A 64 -9.51 20.79 23.69
C VAL A 64 -9.52 19.41 24.34
N ALA A 65 -10.12 19.27 25.53
CA ALA A 65 -10.27 17.98 26.21
C ALA A 65 -11.12 17.00 25.39
N GLY A 66 -12.23 17.45 24.81
CA GLY A 66 -13.06 16.66 23.90
C GLY A 66 -12.31 16.21 22.65
N TYR A 67 -11.50 17.09 22.06
CA TYR A 67 -10.63 16.77 20.92
C TYR A 67 -9.58 15.72 21.29
N ILE A 68 -8.90 15.86 22.44
CA ILE A 68 -7.94 14.86 22.94
C ILE A 68 -8.65 13.51 23.14
N PHE A 69 -9.85 13.52 23.72
CA PHE A 69 -10.63 12.30 23.94
C PHE A 69 -11.04 11.64 22.62
N TYR A 70 -11.45 12.42 21.62
CA TYR A 70 -11.72 11.93 20.26
C TYR A 70 -10.47 11.28 19.62
N VAL A 71 -9.31 11.93 19.72
CA VAL A 71 -8.05 11.39 19.20
C VAL A 71 -7.71 10.06 19.88
N ILE A 72 -7.88 9.95 21.19
CA ILE A 72 -7.56 8.74 21.95
C ILE A 72 -8.56 7.62 21.68
N THR A 73 -9.86 7.92 21.61
CA THR A 73 -10.92 6.89 21.58
C THR A 73 -11.35 6.48 20.18
N SER A 74 -11.21 7.35 19.18
CA SER A 74 -11.61 7.05 17.79
C SER A 74 -10.40 6.93 16.88
N VAL A 75 -9.58 7.98 16.80
CA VAL A 75 -8.52 8.09 15.78
C VAL A 75 -7.38 7.12 16.04
N TYR A 76 -6.90 7.02 17.28
CA TYR A 76 -5.76 6.17 17.61
C TYR A 76 -6.05 4.66 17.42
N PRO A 77 -7.21 4.12 17.85
CA PRO A 77 -7.57 2.73 17.55
C PRO A 77 -7.67 2.46 16.05
N GLU A 78 -8.26 3.38 15.29
CA GLU A 78 -8.37 3.27 13.83
C GLU A 78 -7.00 3.29 13.16
N TYR A 79 -6.13 4.22 13.54
CA TYR A 79 -4.74 4.25 13.11
C TYR A 79 -4.03 2.92 13.38
N LYS A 80 -4.17 2.36 14.59
CA LYS A 80 -3.54 1.10 14.97
C LYS A 80 -4.09 -0.08 14.16
N LYS A 81 -5.39 -0.07 13.85
CA LYS A 81 -6.04 -1.05 12.98
C LYS A 81 -5.46 -0.99 11.57
N LEU A 82 -5.43 0.19 10.96
CA LEU A 82 -4.84 0.42 9.63
C LEU A 82 -3.36 0.02 9.59
N GLN A 83 -2.60 0.39 10.62
CA GLN A 83 -1.21 -0.02 10.75
C GLN A 83 -1.09 -1.55 10.79
N THR A 84 -1.95 -2.24 11.53
CA THR A 84 -1.89 -3.71 11.56
C THR A 84 -2.18 -4.30 10.18
N ILE A 85 -3.18 -3.77 9.46
CA ILE A 85 -3.55 -4.24 8.12
C ILE A 85 -2.39 -4.01 7.13
N TYR A 86 -1.89 -2.78 7.01
CA TYR A 86 -0.86 -2.46 6.02
C TYR A 86 0.49 -3.11 6.32
N PHE A 87 0.91 -3.14 7.59
CA PHE A 87 2.24 -3.66 7.95
C PHE A 87 2.30 -5.17 8.07
N THR A 88 1.20 -5.81 8.47
CA THR A 88 1.18 -7.26 8.71
C THR A 88 0.52 -8.02 7.57
N VAL A 89 -0.54 -7.49 6.97
CA VAL A 89 -1.24 -8.21 5.89
C VAL A 89 -0.72 -7.76 4.54
N MET A 90 -0.90 -6.48 4.20
CA MET A 90 -0.60 -5.98 2.85
C MET A 90 0.87 -6.16 2.50
N LYS A 91 1.78 -5.79 3.41
CA LYS A 91 3.22 -5.93 3.19
C LYS A 91 3.66 -7.39 3.06
N ASN A 92 3.18 -8.28 3.93
CA ASN A 92 3.61 -9.68 3.91
C ASN A 92 3.11 -10.39 2.66
N GLU A 93 1.83 -10.23 2.33
CA GLU A 93 1.25 -10.82 1.12
C GLU A 93 1.90 -10.23 -0.15
N LEU A 94 2.25 -8.93 -0.16
CA LEU A 94 3.00 -8.33 -1.27
C LEU A 94 4.38 -8.99 -1.42
N ILE A 95 5.12 -9.18 -0.31
CA ILE A 95 6.44 -9.81 -0.33
C ILE A 95 6.35 -11.26 -0.82
N ASP A 96 5.31 -12.01 -0.42
CA ASP A 96 5.09 -13.38 -0.87
C ASP A 96 4.85 -13.47 -2.39
N VAL A 97 4.13 -12.50 -2.94
CA VAL A 97 3.95 -12.34 -4.39
C VAL A 97 5.27 -11.95 -5.05
N ALA A 98 5.96 -10.95 -4.52
CA ALA A 98 7.24 -10.47 -5.03
C ALA A 98 8.28 -11.59 -5.12
N HIS A 99 8.39 -12.45 -4.11
CA HIS A 99 9.26 -13.63 -4.14
C HIS A 99 8.89 -14.59 -5.27
N ALA A 100 7.61 -14.89 -5.46
CA ALA A 100 7.18 -15.81 -6.52
C ALA A 100 7.51 -15.28 -7.92
N TYR A 101 7.40 -13.96 -8.12
CA TYR A 101 7.80 -13.30 -9.36
C TYR A 101 9.32 -13.16 -9.50
N ALA A 102 10.05 -12.99 -8.40
CA ALA A 102 11.51 -12.96 -8.40
C ALA A 102 12.09 -14.29 -8.86
N ASP A 103 11.57 -15.39 -8.33
CA ASP A 103 11.94 -16.75 -8.75
C ASP A 103 11.64 -16.94 -10.24
N LEU A 104 10.41 -16.59 -10.66
CA LEU A 104 9.99 -16.65 -12.05
C LEU A 104 10.92 -15.88 -13.00
N ILE A 105 11.28 -14.65 -12.63
CA ILE A 105 12.10 -13.77 -13.47
C ILE A 105 13.59 -14.16 -13.41
N SER A 106 14.07 -14.64 -12.27
CA SER A 106 15.41 -15.22 -12.14
C SER A 106 15.60 -16.33 -13.17
N ASP A 107 14.62 -17.23 -13.30
CA ASP A 107 14.67 -18.36 -14.22
C ASP A 107 14.40 -17.94 -15.67
N LEU A 108 13.52 -16.94 -15.87
CA LEU A 108 13.10 -16.52 -17.21
C LEU A 108 14.15 -15.64 -17.89
N VAL A 109 14.72 -14.69 -17.15
CA VAL A 109 15.56 -13.59 -17.67
C VAL A 109 17.01 -13.69 -17.25
N LEU A 110 17.29 -14.19 -16.04
CA LEU A 110 18.62 -14.08 -15.44
C LEU A 110 19.39 -15.41 -15.41
N ASP A 111 18.90 -16.44 -16.10
CA ASP A 111 19.48 -17.78 -16.15
C ASP A 111 19.79 -18.34 -14.75
N GLY A 112 18.85 -18.14 -13.81
CA GLY A 112 18.97 -18.63 -12.43
C GLY A 112 19.77 -17.73 -11.49
N LYS A 113 20.18 -16.52 -11.92
CA LYS A 113 20.80 -15.55 -11.00
C LYS A 113 19.73 -14.89 -10.13
N HIS A 114 20.01 -14.88 -8.84
CA HIS A 114 19.16 -14.27 -7.83
C HIS A 114 18.85 -12.80 -8.11
N ILE A 115 17.58 -12.43 -7.89
CA ILE A 115 17.09 -11.05 -7.85
C ILE A 115 16.34 -10.82 -6.54
N ASP A 116 16.52 -9.63 -5.97
CA ASP A 116 15.75 -9.23 -4.80
C ASP A 116 14.25 -9.12 -5.14
N ALA A 117 13.41 -9.60 -4.22
CA ALA A 117 11.97 -9.65 -4.41
C ALA A 117 11.37 -8.26 -4.69
N LEU A 118 11.79 -7.23 -3.96
CA LEU A 118 11.23 -5.88 -4.09
C LEU A 118 11.78 -5.17 -5.33
N ASP A 119 13.01 -5.50 -5.76
CA ASP A 119 13.61 -4.96 -6.98
C ASP A 119 12.97 -5.54 -8.26
N THR A 120 12.32 -6.69 -8.14
CA THR A 120 11.71 -7.39 -9.26
C THR A 120 10.67 -6.52 -9.98
N PHE A 121 9.75 -5.92 -9.23
CA PHE A 121 8.71 -5.06 -9.83
C PHE A 121 9.27 -3.74 -10.35
N GLU A 122 10.26 -3.16 -9.67
CA GLU A 122 10.88 -1.90 -10.12
C GLU A 122 11.63 -2.10 -11.45
N ARG A 123 12.39 -3.18 -11.56
CA ARG A 123 13.21 -3.45 -12.73
C ARG A 123 12.39 -3.94 -13.93
N PHE A 124 11.38 -4.77 -13.71
CA PHE A 124 10.63 -5.43 -14.79
C PHE A 124 9.23 -4.87 -15.03
N GLY A 125 8.66 -4.13 -14.06
CA GLY A 125 7.44 -3.35 -14.22
C GLY A 125 7.67 -1.94 -14.77
N SER A 126 8.92 -1.48 -14.87
CA SER A 126 9.28 -0.19 -15.48
C SER A 126 9.40 -0.28 -17.01
N LYS A 127 9.28 0.86 -17.71
CA LYS A 127 9.35 0.94 -19.17
C LYS A 127 10.63 0.31 -19.76
N SER A 128 11.75 0.38 -19.05
CA SER A 128 13.02 -0.25 -19.42
C SER A 128 13.00 -1.79 -19.32
N GLY A 129 12.18 -2.34 -18.42
CA GLY A 129 12.09 -3.78 -18.17
C GLY A 129 11.44 -4.56 -19.32
N GLN A 130 10.59 -3.91 -20.12
CA GLN A 130 9.89 -4.57 -21.22
C GLN A 130 10.86 -5.17 -22.25
N HIS A 131 11.92 -4.44 -22.62
CA HIS A 131 12.91 -4.95 -23.58
C HIS A 131 13.63 -6.19 -23.04
N LEU A 132 14.00 -6.17 -21.75
CA LEU A 132 14.68 -7.29 -21.09
C LEU A 132 13.82 -8.56 -21.09
N LEU A 133 12.52 -8.42 -20.82
CA LEU A 133 11.58 -9.55 -20.86
C LEU A 133 11.38 -10.10 -22.27
N VAL A 134 11.28 -9.22 -23.27
CA VAL A 134 11.11 -9.63 -24.67
C VAL A 134 12.35 -10.35 -25.18
N GLU A 135 13.54 -9.83 -24.87
CA GLU A 135 14.80 -10.44 -25.29
C GLU A 135 15.02 -11.82 -24.68
N ALA A 136 14.77 -11.97 -23.37
CA ALA A 136 14.91 -13.24 -22.65
C ALA A 136 13.98 -14.36 -23.15
N THR A 137 12.96 -14.02 -23.94
CA THR A 137 11.90 -14.94 -24.36
C THR A 137 11.86 -15.22 -25.85
N LYS A 138 12.79 -14.65 -26.65
CA LYS A 138 12.82 -14.82 -28.11
C LYS A 138 12.92 -16.28 -28.56
N ASP A 139 13.64 -17.11 -27.80
CA ASP A 139 13.92 -18.51 -28.16
C ASP A 139 13.18 -19.54 -27.29
N LYS A 140 12.28 -19.08 -26.40
CA LYS A 140 11.55 -19.95 -25.46
C LYS A 140 10.11 -20.20 -25.93
N SER A 141 9.66 -21.47 -25.86
CA SER A 141 8.25 -21.83 -26.08
C SER A 141 7.49 -21.88 -24.76
N ILE A 142 6.22 -21.45 -24.77
CA ILE A 142 5.31 -21.48 -23.60
C ILE A 142 4.99 -22.91 -23.16
N THR A 143 4.87 -23.81 -24.14
CA THR A 143 4.48 -25.22 -23.95
C THR A 143 5.64 -26.17 -24.19
N GLY A 144 6.86 -25.65 -24.42
CA GLY A 144 8.06 -26.47 -24.60
C GLY A 144 8.60 -26.94 -23.26
N GLU A 145 9.14 -28.16 -23.22
CA GLU A 145 9.87 -28.69 -22.07
C GLU A 145 11.18 -27.90 -21.88
N ILE A 146 11.52 -27.61 -20.62
CA ILE A 146 12.80 -27.03 -20.23
C ILE A 146 13.44 -27.95 -19.20
N ASP A 147 14.73 -28.18 -19.37
CA ASP A 147 15.61 -28.95 -18.48
C ASP A 147 15.92 -28.21 -17.15
N ILE A 148 14.88 -27.78 -16.42
CA ILE A 148 15.03 -27.37 -15.02
C ILE A 148 14.36 -28.45 -14.17
N LEU A 149 15.00 -28.83 -13.04
CA LEU A 149 14.58 -29.89 -12.13
C LEU A 149 13.06 -29.84 -11.88
N ASP A 150 12.39 -30.97 -12.16
CA ASP A 150 10.94 -31.22 -12.15
C ASP A 150 10.16 -30.55 -13.29
N HIS A 151 9.99 -31.31 -14.38
CA HIS A 151 9.23 -31.04 -15.61
C HIS A 151 7.96 -30.20 -15.43
N THR A 152 8.09 -28.88 -15.40
CA THR A 152 6.96 -27.94 -15.46
C THR A 152 7.17 -26.99 -16.63
N THR A 153 6.18 -26.92 -17.53
CA THR A 153 6.20 -25.98 -18.65
C THR A 153 6.10 -24.53 -18.14
N TRP A 154 6.55 -23.54 -18.92
CA TRP A 154 6.37 -22.12 -18.55
C TRP A 154 4.91 -21.77 -18.25
N LEU A 155 3.97 -22.36 -18.98
CA LEU A 155 2.54 -22.14 -18.73
C LEU A 155 2.12 -22.60 -17.33
N GLU A 156 2.55 -23.78 -16.91
CA GLU A 156 2.25 -24.32 -15.57
C GLU A 156 2.91 -23.46 -14.49
N TYR A 157 4.16 -23.04 -14.71
CA TYR A 157 4.87 -22.22 -13.75
C TYR A 157 4.24 -20.82 -13.60
N LEU A 158 3.94 -20.15 -14.71
CA LEU A 158 3.20 -18.87 -14.72
C LEU A 158 1.83 -18.99 -14.06
N THR A 159 1.13 -20.10 -14.29
CA THR A 159 -0.17 -20.39 -13.66
C THR A 159 -0.04 -20.58 -12.16
N LYS A 160 1.00 -21.28 -11.69
CA LYS A 160 1.28 -21.47 -10.26
C LYS A 160 1.55 -20.13 -9.57
N VAL A 161 2.38 -19.28 -10.18
CA VAL A 161 2.65 -17.92 -9.66
C VAL A 161 1.36 -17.10 -9.63
N SER A 162 0.57 -17.12 -10.70
CA SER A 162 -0.71 -16.40 -10.77
C SER A 162 -1.73 -16.86 -9.72
N ASN A 163 -1.82 -18.17 -9.44
CA ASN A 163 -2.70 -18.69 -8.41
C ASN A 163 -2.26 -18.25 -7.00
N LYS A 164 -0.94 -18.21 -6.74
CA LYS A 164 -0.41 -17.69 -5.48
C LYS A 164 -0.72 -16.20 -5.33
N GLU A 165 -0.50 -15.42 -6.38
CA GLU A 165 -0.86 -14.00 -6.43
C GLU A 165 -2.35 -13.78 -6.12
N ARG A 166 -3.22 -14.51 -6.82
CA ARG A 166 -4.66 -14.43 -6.61
C ARG A 166 -5.05 -14.68 -5.15
N HIS A 167 -4.52 -15.74 -4.55
CA HIS A 167 -4.77 -16.07 -3.14
C HIS A 167 -4.32 -14.94 -2.20
N SER A 168 -3.14 -14.36 -2.45
CA SER A 168 -2.63 -13.23 -1.68
C SER A 168 -3.48 -11.97 -1.84
N ILE A 169 -3.91 -11.64 -3.05
CA ILE A 169 -4.80 -10.50 -3.30
C ILE A 169 -6.18 -10.72 -2.66
N GLU A 170 -6.75 -11.92 -2.76
CA GLU A 170 -8.03 -12.25 -2.12
C GLU A 170 -7.95 -12.10 -0.59
N LYS A 171 -6.80 -12.42 0.03
CA LYS A 171 -6.59 -12.13 1.46
C LYS A 171 -6.49 -10.63 1.74
N MET A 172 -5.78 -9.85 0.92
CA MET A 172 -5.72 -8.39 1.07
C MET A 172 -7.12 -7.77 0.98
N LEU A 173 -7.96 -8.25 0.06
CA LEU A 173 -9.34 -7.81 -0.14
C LEU A 173 -10.30 -8.23 0.99
N ARG A 174 -9.90 -9.05 1.97
CA ARG A 174 -10.73 -9.30 3.16
C ARG A 174 -10.88 -8.07 4.05
N PHE A 175 -10.04 -7.06 3.84
CA PHE A 175 -10.04 -5.78 4.55
C PHE A 175 -10.58 -4.65 3.65
N ASP A 176 -11.49 -4.97 2.72
CA ASP A 176 -11.97 -4.04 1.70
C ASP A 176 -12.73 -2.82 2.25
N MET A 177 -13.27 -2.93 3.46
CA MET A 177 -13.94 -1.85 4.18
C MET A 177 -12.97 -0.91 4.88
N GLU A 178 -11.72 -1.34 5.09
CA GLU A 178 -10.69 -0.60 5.80
C GLU A 178 -9.62 0.00 4.89
N ILE A 179 -9.38 -0.59 3.73
CA ILE A 179 -8.38 -0.09 2.77
C ILE A 179 -8.94 1.09 1.95
N GLU A 180 -8.02 1.91 1.45
CA GLU A 180 -8.36 3.02 0.58
C GLU A 180 -9.00 2.53 -0.73
N LEU A 181 -9.98 3.29 -1.24
CA LEU A 181 -10.69 2.94 -2.47
C LEU A 181 -9.73 2.76 -3.67
N GLU A 182 -8.69 3.59 -3.76
CA GLU A 182 -7.67 3.48 -4.81
C GLU A 182 -6.98 2.10 -4.79
N ILE A 183 -6.70 1.58 -3.60
CA ILE A 183 -6.07 0.27 -3.43
C ILE A 183 -7.06 -0.85 -3.73
N LYS A 184 -8.32 -0.70 -3.31
CA LYS A 184 -9.36 -1.65 -3.66
C LYS A 184 -9.50 -1.80 -5.18
N ILE A 185 -9.54 -0.68 -5.91
CA ILE A 185 -9.60 -0.69 -7.37
C ILE A 185 -8.37 -1.40 -7.95
N LEU A 186 -7.16 -1.05 -7.48
CA LEU A 186 -5.92 -1.65 -7.96
C LEU A 186 -5.85 -3.18 -7.73
N LEU A 187 -6.30 -3.66 -6.58
CA LEU A 187 -6.36 -5.09 -6.27
C LEU A 187 -7.37 -5.82 -7.16
N VAL A 188 -8.52 -5.20 -7.44
CA VAL A 188 -9.51 -5.75 -8.37
C VAL A 188 -8.97 -5.80 -9.80
N ASP A 189 -8.26 -4.75 -10.24
CA ASP A 189 -7.64 -4.69 -11.57
C ASP A 189 -6.56 -5.76 -11.74
N LEU A 190 -5.78 -6.05 -10.69
CA LEU A 190 -4.81 -7.15 -10.67
C LEU A 190 -5.50 -8.52 -10.82
N LEU A 191 -6.63 -8.76 -10.13
CA LEU A 191 -7.38 -10.02 -10.26
C LEU A 191 -7.99 -10.23 -11.66
N HIS A 192 -8.35 -9.15 -12.35
CA HIS A 192 -9.06 -9.20 -13.63
C HIS A 192 -8.21 -8.74 -14.82
N SER A 193 -6.88 -8.69 -14.64
CA SER A 193 -5.99 -8.14 -15.65
C SER A 193 -6.01 -8.97 -16.94
N ASN A 194 -5.66 -8.31 -18.05
CA ASN A 194 -5.54 -8.98 -19.35
C ASN A 194 -4.55 -10.15 -19.31
N TYR A 195 -3.54 -10.11 -18.43
CA TYR A 195 -2.59 -11.20 -18.24
C TYR A 195 -3.29 -12.46 -17.68
N ILE A 196 -4.12 -12.31 -16.64
CA ILE A 196 -4.88 -13.40 -16.04
C ILE A 196 -5.84 -14.03 -17.06
N GLN A 197 -6.54 -13.20 -17.82
CA GLN A 197 -7.42 -13.68 -18.89
C GLN A 197 -6.65 -14.49 -19.93
N THR A 198 -5.46 -14.02 -20.32
CA THR A 198 -4.60 -14.71 -21.28
C THR A 198 -4.13 -16.06 -20.76
N LEU A 199 -3.69 -16.13 -19.49
CA LEU A 199 -3.29 -17.39 -18.88
C LEU A 199 -4.44 -18.39 -18.82
N ASN A 200 -5.64 -17.95 -18.46
CA ASN A 200 -6.83 -18.79 -18.44
C ASN A 200 -7.18 -19.33 -19.83
N ASP A 201 -7.10 -18.50 -20.87
CA ASP A 201 -7.33 -18.91 -22.25
C ASP A 201 -6.27 -19.90 -22.73
N LEU A 202 -5.01 -19.72 -22.35
CA LEU A 202 -3.92 -20.65 -22.68
C LEU A 202 -4.11 -22.00 -21.99
N ASN A 203 -4.45 -22.00 -20.69
CA ASN A 203 -4.73 -23.22 -19.94
C ASN A 203 -5.92 -24.00 -20.52
N ARG A 204 -6.98 -23.31 -20.96
CA ARG A 204 -8.14 -23.93 -21.63
C ARG A 204 -7.79 -24.58 -22.96
N LEU A 205 -6.70 -24.16 -23.60
CA LEU A 205 -6.30 -24.61 -24.92
C LEU A 205 -5.03 -25.50 -24.87
N ASN A 206 -4.61 -25.94 -23.69
CA ASN A 206 -3.39 -26.71 -23.46
C ASN A 206 -3.37 -28.05 -24.24
N ASP A 207 -4.55 -28.64 -24.49
CA ASP A 207 -4.70 -29.88 -25.26
C ASP A 207 -4.23 -29.77 -26.72
N LYS A 208 -4.14 -28.55 -27.27
CA LYS A 208 -3.66 -28.30 -28.61
C LYS A 208 -2.19 -27.88 -28.53
N LYS A 209 -1.27 -28.84 -28.42
CA LYS A 209 0.22 -28.70 -28.48
C LYS A 209 0.71 -27.91 -29.71
N ARG A 210 0.39 -26.63 -29.78
CA ARG A 210 0.80 -25.68 -30.81
C ARG A 210 1.69 -24.66 -30.13
N ASN A 211 2.92 -24.51 -30.62
CA ASN A 211 3.79 -23.42 -30.22
C ASN A 211 3.07 -22.08 -30.46
N ARG A 212 2.92 -21.27 -29.41
CA ARG A 212 2.30 -19.95 -29.47
C ARG A 212 3.35 -18.87 -29.23
N PRO A 213 3.21 -17.71 -29.89
CA PRO A 213 4.17 -16.62 -29.73
C PRO A 213 4.15 -16.08 -28.29
N PHE A 214 5.31 -16.16 -27.63
CA PHE A 214 5.58 -15.72 -26.26
C PHE A 214 5.40 -14.21 -26.05
N MET A 215 5.57 -13.43 -27.13
CA MET A 215 5.65 -11.97 -27.11
C MET A 215 4.38 -11.25 -26.61
N THR A 216 3.20 -11.69 -27.05
CA THR A 216 1.92 -11.06 -26.63
C THR A 216 1.66 -11.25 -25.14
N ILE A 217 2.04 -12.41 -24.60
CA ILE A 217 1.89 -12.73 -23.18
C ILE A 217 2.88 -11.93 -22.36
N ILE A 218 4.11 -11.78 -22.83
CA ILE A 218 5.12 -10.97 -22.16
C ILE A 218 4.74 -9.49 -22.10
N TYR A 219 4.11 -8.95 -23.14
CA TYR A 219 3.60 -7.59 -23.07
C TYR A 219 2.53 -7.43 -21.97
N ARG A 220 1.56 -8.36 -21.91
CA ARG A 220 0.50 -8.33 -20.88
C ARG A 220 1.07 -8.58 -19.48
N PHE A 221 2.06 -9.46 -19.37
CA PHE A 221 2.81 -9.71 -18.14
C PHE A 221 3.55 -8.46 -17.66
N HIS A 222 4.23 -7.74 -18.55
CA HIS A 222 4.88 -6.48 -18.21
C HIS A 222 3.88 -5.44 -17.68
N GLN A 223 2.72 -5.29 -18.34
CA GLN A 223 1.66 -4.40 -17.84
C GLN A 223 1.18 -4.80 -16.45
N HIS A 224 1.04 -6.11 -16.20
CA HIS A 224 0.67 -6.66 -14.90
C HIS A 224 1.72 -6.37 -13.82
N LEU A 225 3.01 -6.54 -14.13
CA LEU A 225 4.11 -6.15 -13.23
C LEU A 225 4.11 -4.65 -12.93
N GLY A 226 3.69 -3.81 -13.88
CA GLY A 226 3.52 -2.37 -13.66
C GLY A 226 2.42 -2.03 -12.64
N LEU A 227 1.32 -2.79 -12.63
CA LEU A 227 0.27 -2.66 -11.61
C LEU A 227 0.79 -3.11 -10.24
N LEU A 228 1.54 -4.22 -10.18
CA LEU A 228 2.19 -4.70 -8.95
C LEU A 228 3.22 -3.70 -8.41
N LEU A 229 3.99 -3.03 -9.28
CA LEU A 229 4.89 -1.95 -8.89
C LEU A 229 4.12 -0.76 -8.28
N THR A 230 2.96 -0.42 -8.86
CA THR A 230 2.11 0.64 -8.31
C THR A 230 1.60 0.28 -6.92
N LEU A 231 1.19 -0.98 -6.72
CA LEU A 231 0.76 -1.51 -5.43
C LEU A 231 1.91 -1.48 -4.41
N GLN A 232 3.10 -1.95 -4.80
CA GLN A 232 4.31 -1.92 -3.98
C GLN A 232 4.63 -0.50 -3.52
N ASN A 233 4.65 0.45 -4.44
CA ASN A 233 4.95 1.84 -4.13
C ASN A 233 3.94 2.42 -3.13
N HIS A 234 2.66 2.11 -3.28
CA HIS A 234 1.65 2.56 -2.34
C HIS A 234 1.85 1.94 -0.95
N ILE A 235 1.92 0.61 -0.85
CA ILE A 235 2.10 -0.11 0.42
C ILE A 235 3.38 0.36 1.12
N MET A 236 4.47 0.56 0.39
CA MET A 236 5.74 1.04 0.96
C MET A 236 5.65 2.50 1.40
N ASN A 237 4.95 3.38 0.68
CA ASN A 237 4.74 4.77 1.09
C ASN A 237 3.89 4.90 2.37
N VAL A 238 2.83 4.11 2.47
CA VAL A 238 2.03 3.96 3.71
C VAL A 238 2.91 3.40 4.82
N SER A 239 3.73 2.40 4.48
CA SER A 239 4.63 1.74 5.43
C SER A 239 5.74 2.63 5.98
N VAL A 240 6.14 3.66 5.24
CA VAL A 240 7.17 4.64 5.66
C VAL A 240 6.53 5.87 6.32
N GLY A 241 5.19 5.96 6.34
CA GLY A 241 4.45 7.07 6.95
C GLY A 241 4.46 8.34 6.09
N LYS A 242 4.53 8.20 4.76
CA LYS A 242 4.46 9.31 3.80
C LYS A 242 3.02 9.61 3.32
N ARG A 243 2.07 8.68 3.52
CA ARG A 243 0.71 8.74 2.96
C ARG A 243 -0.43 8.30 3.91
N LEU A 244 -0.20 8.23 5.22
CA LEU A 244 -1.30 8.08 6.20
C LEU A 244 -1.86 9.44 6.59
#